data_AF-A0A1A2Y0P5-F1
#
_entry.id   AF-A0A1A2Y0P5-F1
#
_cell.length_a   1.000
_cell.length_b   1.000
_cell.length_c   1.000
_cell.angle_alpha   90.00
_cell.angle_beta   90.00
_cell.angle_gamma   90.00
#
_symmetry.space_group_name_H-M   'P 1'
#
loop_
_entity.id
_entity.type
_entity.pdbx_description
1 polymer ?
#
loop_
_entity_poly.entity_id
_entity_poly.type
_entity_poly.pdbx_seq_one_letter_code
_entity_poly.pdbx_strand_id
1 'polypeptide(L)'
;MMLPILMHRQRNVHPRIQSRRVGGTVQTGLMPTAESRDRRAADLRERAALVRRDGWSPYASTWSSGEVAGVRAVLGEPGAVDAAVETWAPTLWGAGAADADARTGYQSTREWFATVMSRNAEESIDLTRPSGWPPIDPADGWAKLLTDLRDDLERIDPHLVVRQVKQKGGQPSVWAEASVPTLADAVHDRISAAEEQSARTFELCGQPGTIRQRPDGWYQSLCGACAQSGR
;
A
#
# COMPACT_ATOMS: atom_id res chain seq x y z
N MET A 1 -12.75 -17.39 68.67
CA MET A 1 -11.54 -17.94 68.03
C MET A 1 -11.53 -17.45 66.58
N MET A 2 -10.75 -16.40 66.28
CA MET A 2 -10.62 -15.82 64.94
C MET A 2 -9.48 -16.55 64.21
N LEU A 3 -9.76 -17.14 63.03
CA LEU A 3 -8.72 -17.62 62.11
C LEU A 3 -8.43 -16.52 61.08
N PRO A 4 -7.16 -16.20 60.79
CA PRO A 4 -6.80 -15.14 59.86
C PRO A 4 -6.81 -15.61 58.39
N ILE A 5 -7.23 -14.68 57.52
CA ILE A 5 -7.22 -14.76 56.07
C ILE A 5 -5.76 -14.72 55.58
N LEU A 6 -5.28 -15.82 55.01
CA LEU A 6 -3.96 -15.90 54.38
C LEU A 6 -4.05 -15.40 52.94
N MET A 7 -3.60 -14.17 52.70
CA MET A 7 -3.43 -13.62 51.35
C MET A 7 -2.30 -14.36 50.61
N HIS A 8 -2.67 -15.20 49.66
CA HIS A 8 -1.74 -15.82 48.72
C HIS A 8 -1.29 -14.79 47.67
N ARG A 9 -0.11 -14.20 47.92
CA ARG A 9 0.63 -13.38 46.95
C ARG A 9 1.30 -14.33 45.95
N GLN A 10 0.63 -14.69 44.86
CA GLN A 10 1.24 -15.44 43.77
C GLN A 10 2.35 -14.58 43.13
N ARG A 11 3.60 -15.00 43.35
CA ARG A 11 4.78 -14.53 42.62
C ARG A 11 4.75 -15.19 41.24
N ASN A 12 4.34 -14.46 40.21
CA ASN A 12 4.57 -14.88 38.83
C ASN A 12 6.07 -14.82 38.53
N VAL A 13 6.70 -15.98 38.51
CA VAL A 13 8.06 -16.19 38.02
C VAL A 13 7.97 -16.29 36.50
N HIS A 14 8.20 -15.19 35.79
CA HIS A 14 8.40 -15.24 34.35
C HIS A 14 9.78 -15.82 34.03
N PRO A 15 9.89 -16.70 33.01
CA PRO A 15 11.16 -17.28 32.60
C PRO A 15 12.10 -16.18 32.10
N ARG A 16 13.28 -16.16 32.71
CA ARG A 16 14.40 -15.26 32.43
C ARG A 16 14.91 -15.55 31.02
N ILE A 17 14.42 -14.82 30.02
CA ILE A 17 15.04 -14.83 28.68
C ILE A 17 16.43 -14.22 28.86
N GLN A 18 17.44 -15.09 28.84
CA GLN A 18 18.83 -14.71 28.95
C GLN A 18 19.17 -13.79 27.78
N SER A 19 19.45 -12.53 28.09
CA SER A 19 20.07 -11.57 27.19
C SER A 19 21.44 -12.15 26.80
N ARG A 20 21.50 -12.83 25.67
CA ARG A 20 22.77 -13.23 25.07
C ARG A 20 23.45 -11.92 24.63
N ARG A 21 24.40 -11.45 25.44
CA ARG A 21 25.40 -10.46 25.02
C ARG A 21 26.09 -11.03 23.79
N VAL A 22 25.69 -10.59 22.61
CA VAL A 22 26.56 -10.68 21.45
C VAL A 22 27.44 -9.44 21.51
N GLY A 23 28.70 -9.67 21.83
CA GLY A 23 29.74 -8.65 21.84
C GLY A 23 29.77 -7.92 20.51
N GLY A 24 30.08 -6.62 20.59
CA GLY A 24 30.29 -5.77 19.44
C GLY A 24 31.24 -6.44 18.46
N THR A 25 30.69 -6.91 17.35
CA THR A 25 31.47 -7.08 16.15
C THR A 25 31.37 -5.73 15.47
N VAL A 26 32.46 -4.96 15.53
CA VAL A 26 32.65 -3.83 14.61
C VAL A 26 32.56 -4.44 13.22
N GLN A 27 31.40 -4.29 12.57
CA GLN A 27 31.24 -4.66 11.17
C GLN A 27 32.03 -3.63 10.37
N THR A 28 33.27 -3.99 10.08
CA THR A 28 34.15 -3.31 9.13
C THR A 28 33.41 -3.11 7.81
N GLY A 29 33.02 -1.86 7.54
CA GLY A 29 32.92 -1.29 6.18
C GLY A 29 32.03 -1.99 5.16
N LEU A 30 30.85 -2.49 5.52
CA LEU A 30 29.82 -2.80 4.52
C LEU A 30 28.90 -1.58 4.38
N MET A 31 29.07 -0.85 3.28
CA MET A 31 28.15 0.19 2.84
C MET A 31 26.70 -0.33 2.92
N PRO A 32 25.76 0.41 3.51
CA PRO A 32 24.35 0.03 3.52
C PRO A 32 23.82 -0.27 2.11
N THR A 33 23.45 -1.53 1.88
CA THR A 33 22.93 -2.01 0.60
C THR A 33 21.44 -1.70 0.46
N ALA A 34 20.90 -1.80 -0.76
CA ALA A 34 19.45 -1.70 -0.98
C ALA A 34 18.66 -2.71 -0.13
N GLU A 35 19.12 -3.95 -0.05
CA GLU A 35 18.52 -5.00 0.78
C GLU A 35 18.50 -4.62 2.28
N SER A 36 19.56 -3.97 2.77
CA SER A 36 19.59 -3.49 4.16
C SER A 36 18.56 -2.39 4.43
N ARG A 37 18.31 -1.52 3.44
CA ARG A 37 17.26 -0.49 3.49
C ARG A 37 15.88 -1.10 3.42
N ASP A 38 15.67 -2.12 2.60
CA ASP A 38 14.39 -2.84 2.50
C ASP A 38 14.03 -3.54 3.82
N ARG A 39 15.01 -4.19 4.47
CA ARG A 39 14.82 -4.82 5.79
C ARG A 39 14.41 -3.80 6.86
N ARG A 40 15.05 -2.63 6.86
CA ARG A 40 14.70 -1.53 7.78
C ARG A 40 13.32 -0.97 7.50
N ALA A 41 12.93 -0.87 6.22
CA ALA A 41 11.59 -0.44 5.84
C ALA A 41 10.52 -1.44 6.33
N ALA A 42 10.79 -2.74 6.26
CA ALA A 42 9.89 -3.77 6.77
C ALA A 42 9.77 -3.74 8.31
N ASP A 43 10.88 -3.60 9.04
CA ASP A 43 10.85 -3.46 10.52
C ASP A 43 10.07 -2.23 10.97
N LEU A 44 10.23 -1.08 10.30
CA LEU A 44 9.43 0.12 10.60
C LEU A 44 7.94 -0.07 10.33
N ARG A 45 7.57 -0.83 9.28
CA ARG A 45 6.18 -1.18 8.97
C ARG A 45 5.54 -1.99 10.09
N GLU A 46 6.20 -3.08 10.46
CA GLU A 46 5.73 -3.97 11.51
C GLU A 46 5.53 -3.21 12.83
N ARG A 47 6.48 -2.35 13.19
CA ARG A 47 6.38 -1.50 14.40
C ARG A 47 5.28 -0.46 14.32
N ALA A 48 5.06 0.15 13.15
CA ALA A 48 3.94 1.06 12.96
C ALA A 48 2.60 0.33 13.12
N ALA A 49 2.47 -0.89 12.62
CA ALA A 49 1.28 -1.72 12.83
C ALA A 49 1.04 -2.05 14.31
N LEU A 50 2.10 -2.35 15.08
CA LEU A 50 2.02 -2.53 16.53
C LEU A 50 1.46 -1.28 17.23
N VAL A 51 1.98 -0.09 16.90
CA VAL A 51 1.54 1.18 17.49
C VAL A 51 0.10 1.51 17.11
N ARG A 52 -0.34 1.23 15.87
CA ARG A 52 -1.75 1.43 15.46
C ARG A 52 -2.71 0.56 16.28
N ARG A 53 -2.30 -0.68 16.60
CA ARG A 53 -3.13 -1.63 17.34
C ARG A 53 -3.18 -1.34 18.84
N ASP A 54 -2.02 -1.10 19.45
CA ASP A 54 -1.87 -1.11 20.91
C ASP A 54 -1.61 0.31 21.49
N GLY A 55 -1.48 1.32 20.63
CA GLY A 55 -1.04 2.67 21.00
C GLY A 55 0.45 2.75 21.34
N TRP A 56 0.92 3.94 21.69
CA TRP A 56 2.36 4.19 21.94
C TRP A 56 2.85 3.71 23.31
N SER A 57 1.99 3.68 24.33
CA SER A 57 2.38 3.47 25.73
C SER A 57 3.23 2.22 25.99
N PRO A 58 2.98 1.07 25.34
CA PRO A 58 3.81 -0.13 25.55
C PRO A 58 5.22 -0.03 24.94
N TYR A 59 5.46 0.90 24.00
CA TYR A 59 6.67 0.90 23.16
C TYR A 59 7.58 2.10 23.37
N ALA A 60 7.02 3.25 23.77
CA ALA A 60 7.75 4.52 23.82
C ALA A 60 8.96 4.52 24.77
N SER A 61 8.96 3.70 25.82
CA SER A 61 10.08 3.55 26.77
C SER A 61 11.00 2.37 26.48
N THR A 62 10.66 1.54 25.49
CA THR A 62 11.37 0.29 25.18
C THR A 62 12.17 0.39 23.89
N TRP A 63 11.68 1.15 22.91
CA TRP A 63 12.40 1.43 21.68
C TRP A 63 13.37 2.60 21.85
N SER A 64 14.45 2.58 21.08
CA SER A 64 15.39 3.71 21.02
C SER A 64 14.72 4.96 20.46
N SER A 65 15.28 6.13 20.77
CA SER A 65 14.80 7.42 20.26
C SER A 65 14.76 7.46 18.72
N GLY A 66 15.74 6.85 18.05
CA GLY A 66 15.78 6.73 16.59
C GLY A 66 14.67 5.83 16.03
N GLU A 67 14.40 4.69 16.67
CA GLU A 67 13.28 3.81 16.28
C GLU A 67 11.93 4.52 16.47
N VAL A 68 11.74 5.21 17.59
CA VAL A 68 10.53 6.01 17.85
C VAL A 68 10.36 7.09 16.77
N ALA A 69 11.41 7.84 16.45
CA ALA A 69 11.37 8.86 15.42
C ALA A 69 11.02 8.27 14.03
N GLY A 70 11.61 7.14 13.67
CA GLY A 70 11.33 6.45 12.41
C GLY A 70 9.89 5.94 12.32
N VAL A 71 9.35 5.37 13.40
CA VAL A 71 7.96 4.89 13.43
C VAL A 71 6.96 6.05 13.39
N ARG A 72 7.22 7.16 14.10
CA ARG A 72 6.40 8.38 14.00
C ARG A 72 6.38 8.94 12.59
N ALA A 73 7.54 8.98 11.93
CA ALA A 73 7.64 9.39 10.53
C ALA A 73 6.78 8.49 9.64
N VAL A 74 6.85 7.18 9.84
CA VAL A 74 6.05 6.20 9.10
C VAL A 74 4.53 6.31 9.34
N LEU A 75 4.11 6.65 10.55
CA LEU A 75 2.70 6.87 10.89
C LEU A 75 2.14 8.19 10.31
N GLY A 76 2.99 9.01 9.67
CA GLY A 76 2.57 10.28 9.09
C GLY A 76 2.32 11.37 10.14
N GLU A 77 2.92 11.27 11.33
CA GLU A 77 2.79 12.31 12.35
C GLU A 77 3.39 13.64 11.84
N PRO A 78 2.71 14.78 12.03
CA PRO A 78 3.19 16.09 11.55
C PRO A 78 4.61 16.40 12.04
N GLY A 79 5.52 16.72 11.12
CA GLY A 79 6.92 17.06 11.41
C GLY A 79 7.81 15.86 11.81
N ALA A 80 7.29 14.64 11.88
CA ALA A 80 8.07 13.49 12.33
C ALA A 80 9.14 13.07 11.34
N VAL A 81 8.92 13.26 10.03
CA VAL A 81 9.96 13.03 9.01
C VAL A 81 11.15 13.96 9.26
N ASP A 82 10.91 15.25 9.52
CA ASP A 82 11.97 16.22 9.81
C ASP A 82 12.77 15.84 11.06
N ALA A 83 12.11 15.32 12.09
CA ALA A 83 12.77 14.83 13.29
C ALA A 83 13.57 13.52 13.07
N ALA A 84 13.21 12.72 12.06
CA ALA A 84 13.81 11.42 11.81
C ALA A 84 15.03 11.49 10.86
N VAL A 85 15.03 12.40 9.88
CA VAL A 85 16.02 12.36 8.78
C VAL A 85 17.47 12.38 9.24
N GLU A 86 17.82 13.19 10.24
CA GLU A 86 19.21 13.30 10.72
C GLU A 86 19.70 12.00 11.37
N THR A 87 18.81 11.32 12.10
CA THR A 87 19.14 10.07 12.80
C THR A 87 19.20 8.88 11.85
N TRP A 88 18.39 8.91 10.78
CA TRP A 88 18.23 7.79 9.86
C TRP A 88 19.16 7.84 8.65
N ALA A 89 19.58 9.02 8.18
CA ALA A 89 20.42 9.12 6.99
C ALA A 89 21.75 8.33 7.12
N PRO A 90 22.53 8.42 8.20
CA PRO A 90 23.76 7.62 8.36
C PRO A 90 23.48 6.11 8.36
N THR A 91 22.33 5.72 8.90
CA THR A 91 21.89 4.32 9.02
C THR A 91 21.48 3.73 7.66
N LEU A 92 20.94 4.56 6.76
CA LEU A 92 20.43 4.13 5.44
C LEU A 92 21.48 4.20 4.34
N TRP A 93 22.41 5.15 4.44
CA TRP A 93 23.35 5.47 3.35
C TRP A 93 24.82 5.31 3.75
N GLY A 94 25.11 5.24 5.04
CA GLY A 94 26.47 5.36 5.58
C GLY A 94 26.87 6.82 5.75
N ALA A 95 27.88 7.09 6.59
CA ALA A 95 28.24 8.45 7.01
C ALA A 95 28.51 9.41 5.83
N GLY A 96 29.35 9.01 4.86
CA GLY A 96 29.71 9.89 3.74
C GLY A 96 28.54 10.22 2.80
N ALA A 97 27.63 9.29 2.57
CA ALA A 97 26.45 9.54 1.74
C ALA A 97 25.36 10.30 2.52
N ALA A 98 25.28 10.12 3.84
CA ALA A 98 24.41 10.93 4.70
C ALA A 98 24.83 12.40 4.72
N ASP A 99 26.12 12.71 4.74
CA ASP A 99 26.62 14.09 4.63
C ASP A 99 26.28 14.72 3.27
N ALA A 100 26.28 13.92 2.20
CA ALA A 100 25.84 14.37 0.88
C ALA A 100 24.33 14.66 0.87
N ASP A 101 23.52 13.80 1.47
CA ASP A 101 22.07 13.96 1.59
C ASP A 101 21.70 15.16 2.49
N ALA A 102 22.44 15.40 3.58
CA ALA A 102 22.24 16.55 4.45
C ALA A 102 22.40 17.89 3.69
N ARG A 103 23.35 17.96 2.75
CA ARG A 103 23.55 19.16 1.90
C ARG A 103 22.40 19.44 0.93
N THR A 104 21.55 18.46 0.66
CA THR A 104 20.34 18.62 -0.17
C THR A 104 19.07 18.72 0.67
N GLY A 105 19.19 18.91 2.00
CA GLY A 105 18.03 18.95 2.89
C GLY A 105 17.42 17.57 3.15
N TYR A 106 18.22 16.50 3.05
CA TYR A 106 17.85 15.10 3.23
C TYR A 106 16.87 14.56 2.19
N GLN A 107 16.97 15.02 0.94
CA GLN A 107 16.01 14.66 -0.12
C GLN A 107 15.88 13.13 -0.28
N SER A 108 16.99 12.39 -0.30
CA SER A 108 16.98 10.93 -0.51
C SER A 108 16.36 10.21 0.69
N THR A 109 16.66 10.66 1.91
CA THR A 109 16.07 10.09 3.13
C THR A 109 14.57 10.39 3.22
N ARG A 110 14.13 11.58 2.79
CA ARG A 110 12.71 11.96 2.70
C ARG A 110 11.97 11.13 1.67
N GLU A 111 12.53 10.95 0.49
CA GLU A 111 11.97 10.09 -0.58
C GLU A 111 11.90 8.63 -0.13
N TRP A 112 12.90 8.15 0.61
CA TRP A 112 12.86 6.83 1.23
C TRP A 112 11.71 6.72 2.24
N PHE A 113 11.60 7.65 3.19
CA PHE A 113 10.47 7.65 4.14
C PHE A 113 9.12 7.77 3.43
N ALA A 114 9.00 8.60 2.38
CA ALA A 114 7.80 8.67 1.55
C ALA A 114 7.46 7.31 0.94
N THR A 115 8.45 6.58 0.42
CA THR A 115 8.27 5.21 -0.09
C THR A 115 7.87 4.24 1.02
N VAL A 116 8.45 4.38 2.22
CA VAL A 116 8.10 3.53 3.37
C VAL A 116 6.69 3.82 3.87
N MET A 117 6.29 5.09 3.91
CA MET A 117 4.95 5.56 4.25
C MET A 117 3.92 5.10 3.21
N SER A 118 4.18 5.24 1.91
CA SER A 118 3.24 4.77 0.87
C SER A 118 2.98 3.28 0.97
N ARG A 119 4.01 2.48 1.29
CA ARG A 119 3.87 1.03 1.54
C ARG A 119 3.39 0.68 2.96
N ASN A 120 3.32 1.63 3.88
CA ASN A 120 2.68 1.50 5.20
C ASN A 120 1.22 1.92 5.17
N ALA A 121 0.89 2.89 4.31
CA ALA A 121 -0.45 3.24 3.93
C ALA A 121 -1.11 2.06 3.21
N GLU A 122 -0.36 1.28 2.44
CA GLU A 122 -0.80 -0.05 1.96
C GLU A 122 -1.19 -1.03 3.10
N GLU A 123 -0.67 -0.84 4.33
CA GLU A 123 -0.97 -1.71 5.49
C GLU A 123 -1.99 -1.09 6.49
N SER A 124 -2.37 0.17 6.33
CA SER A 124 -3.44 0.81 7.13
C SER A 124 -4.45 1.63 6.34
N ILE A 125 -4.65 1.28 5.07
CA ILE A 125 -5.75 1.73 4.23
C ILE A 125 -6.22 0.44 3.52
N ASP A 126 -7.20 -0.30 4.06
CA ASP A 126 -8.60 0.15 4.08
C ASP A 126 -8.93 0.94 2.79
N LEU A 127 -9.08 0.21 1.67
CA LEU A 127 -9.28 0.62 0.26
C LEU A 127 -8.04 0.66 -0.69
N THR A 128 -6.80 0.29 -0.29
CA THR A 128 -5.63 0.32 -1.21
C THR A 128 -4.71 -0.93 -1.20
N ARG A 129 -5.26 -2.15 -1.31
CA ARG A 129 -4.53 -3.22 -2.06
C ARG A 129 -4.16 -2.60 -3.43
N PRO A 130 -3.01 -2.86 -4.09
CA PRO A 130 -2.85 -2.51 -5.50
C PRO A 130 -3.83 -3.41 -6.26
N SER A 131 -5.08 -3.02 -6.22
CA SER A 131 -6.11 -3.53 -7.08
C SER A 131 -5.59 -3.16 -8.46
N GLY A 132 -5.50 -4.10 -9.39
CA GLY A 132 -5.12 -3.78 -10.77
C GLY A 132 -6.05 -2.77 -11.45
N TRP A 133 -7.05 -2.24 -10.73
CA TRP A 133 -7.91 -1.14 -11.12
C TRP A 133 -7.17 0.20 -11.09
N PRO A 134 -7.21 0.97 -12.19
CA PRO A 134 -6.83 2.37 -12.16
C PRO A 134 -7.82 3.18 -11.28
N PRO A 135 -7.46 4.40 -10.86
CA PRO A 135 -8.44 5.36 -10.36
C PRO A 135 -9.59 5.49 -11.36
N ILE A 136 -10.81 5.26 -10.90
CA ILE A 136 -12.02 5.42 -11.71
C ILE A 136 -12.48 6.86 -11.54
N ASP A 137 -12.37 7.67 -12.59
CA ASP A 137 -12.89 9.04 -12.59
C ASP A 137 -14.43 8.99 -12.55
N PRO A 138 -15.10 9.56 -11.54
CA PRO A 138 -16.57 9.58 -11.48
C PRO A 138 -17.25 10.31 -12.64
N ALA A 139 -16.52 11.17 -13.37
CA ALA A 139 -17.00 11.87 -14.55
C ALA A 139 -16.88 11.04 -15.84
N ASP A 140 -16.22 9.88 -15.78
CA ASP A 140 -16.13 8.92 -16.88
C ASP A 140 -17.49 8.23 -17.08
N GLY A 141 -17.92 8.12 -18.34
CA GLY A 141 -19.14 7.41 -18.73
C GLY A 141 -19.12 5.91 -18.39
N TRP A 142 -17.93 5.35 -18.14
CA TRP A 142 -17.74 3.98 -17.66
C TRP A 142 -17.60 3.88 -16.14
N ALA A 143 -17.61 4.98 -15.39
CA ALA A 143 -17.37 4.97 -13.96
C ALA A 143 -18.27 4.00 -13.21
N LYS A 144 -19.57 4.02 -13.52
CA LYS A 144 -20.55 3.10 -12.96
C LYS A 144 -20.28 1.65 -13.37
N LEU A 145 -19.99 1.39 -14.64
CA LEU A 145 -19.73 0.05 -15.16
C LEU A 145 -18.51 -0.59 -14.50
N LEU A 146 -17.42 0.16 -14.36
CA LEU A 146 -16.18 -0.30 -13.72
C LEU A 146 -16.37 -0.50 -12.21
N THR A 147 -17.15 0.37 -11.56
CA THR A 147 -17.52 0.20 -10.14
C THR A 147 -18.35 -1.06 -9.93
N ASP A 148 -19.42 -1.24 -10.71
CA ASP A 148 -20.28 -2.43 -10.63
C ASP A 148 -19.48 -3.72 -10.91
N LEU A 149 -18.57 -3.70 -11.89
CA LEU A 149 -17.71 -4.83 -12.20
C LEU A 149 -16.78 -5.18 -11.03
N ARG A 150 -16.17 -4.19 -10.39
CA ARG A 150 -15.33 -4.42 -9.20
C ARG A 150 -16.13 -5.08 -8.08
N ASP A 151 -17.31 -4.54 -7.78
CA ASP A 151 -18.16 -5.02 -6.69
C ASP A 151 -18.71 -6.43 -6.97
N ASP A 152 -19.06 -6.72 -8.23
CA ASP A 152 -19.50 -8.06 -8.65
C ASP A 152 -18.36 -9.09 -8.55
N LEU A 153 -17.15 -8.72 -8.99
CA LEU A 153 -15.98 -9.61 -8.90
C LEU A 153 -15.63 -9.91 -7.44
N GLU A 154 -15.60 -8.89 -6.57
CA GLU A 154 -15.34 -9.08 -5.13
C GLU A 154 -16.39 -9.99 -4.47
N ARG A 155 -17.65 -9.90 -4.91
CA ARG A 155 -18.72 -10.77 -4.43
C ARG A 155 -18.60 -12.21 -4.94
N ILE A 156 -18.14 -12.40 -6.18
CA ILE A 156 -17.89 -13.75 -6.74
C ILE A 156 -16.72 -14.41 -6.01
N ASP A 157 -15.65 -13.65 -5.77
CA ASP A 157 -14.44 -14.15 -5.13
C ASP A 157 -13.72 -13.05 -4.33
N PRO A 158 -13.94 -12.98 -3.01
CA PRO A 158 -13.32 -11.96 -2.15
C PRO A 158 -11.78 -12.03 -2.10
N HIS A 159 -11.19 -13.12 -2.61
CA HIS A 159 -9.75 -13.35 -2.60
C HIS A 159 -9.11 -13.29 -3.98
N LEU A 160 -9.88 -12.97 -5.04
CA LEU A 160 -9.35 -12.82 -6.39
C LEU A 160 -8.28 -11.71 -6.46
N VAL A 161 -7.40 -11.82 -7.45
CA VAL A 161 -6.37 -10.82 -7.71
C VAL A 161 -6.55 -10.22 -9.09
N VAL A 162 -6.97 -8.96 -9.15
CA VAL A 162 -6.92 -8.17 -10.40
C VAL A 162 -5.48 -7.70 -10.60
N ARG A 163 -4.84 -8.15 -11.68
CA ARG A 163 -3.47 -7.81 -12.04
C ARG A 163 -3.39 -6.49 -12.80
N GLN A 164 -4.33 -6.27 -13.72
CA GLN A 164 -4.29 -5.10 -14.59
C GLN A 164 -5.66 -4.84 -15.22
N VAL A 165 -6.02 -3.56 -15.32
CA VAL A 165 -7.10 -3.08 -16.18
C VAL A 165 -6.50 -2.07 -17.15
N LYS A 166 -6.72 -2.29 -18.45
CA LYS A 166 -6.22 -1.44 -19.54
C LYS A 166 -7.31 -1.22 -20.57
N GLN A 167 -7.18 -0.20 -21.41
CA GLN A 167 -8.06 -0.03 -22.56
C GLN A 167 -7.43 -0.64 -23.81
N LYS A 168 -8.21 -1.42 -24.57
CA LYS A 168 -7.80 -1.93 -25.88
C LYS A 168 -9.00 -1.92 -26.82
N GLY A 169 -8.85 -1.29 -27.99
CA GLY A 169 -9.89 -1.27 -29.02
C GLY A 169 -11.18 -0.54 -28.62
N GLY A 170 -11.13 0.43 -27.69
CA GLY A 170 -12.31 1.14 -27.21
C GLY A 170 -13.12 0.39 -26.16
N GLN A 171 -12.54 -0.61 -25.49
CA GLN A 171 -13.12 -1.39 -24.39
C GLN A 171 -12.09 -1.55 -23.25
N PRO A 172 -12.51 -1.74 -21.99
CA PRO A 172 -11.64 -2.21 -20.93
C PRO A 172 -11.22 -3.66 -21.23
N SER A 173 -10.03 -4.02 -20.75
CA SER A 173 -9.47 -5.37 -20.74
C SER A 173 -8.98 -5.63 -19.34
N VAL A 174 -9.67 -6.53 -18.64
CA VAL A 174 -9.44 -6.84 -17.22
C VAL A 174 -8.73 -8.18 -17.08
N TRP A 175 -7.58 -8.17 -16.43
CA TRP A 175 -6.77 -9.35 -16.15
C TRP A 175 -6.90 -9.69 -14.67
N ALA A 176 -7.60 -10.77 -14.37
CA ALA A 176 -7.86 -11.22 -13.00
C ALA A 176 -7.60 -12.72 -12.84
N GLU A 177 -7.12 -13.10 -11.65
CA GLU A 177 -6.91 -14.48 -11.23
C GLU A 177 -7.89 -14.82 -10.11
N ALA A 178 -8.74 -15.82 -10.33
CA ALA A 178 -9.57 -16.38 -9.26
C ALA A 178 -8.67 -17.07 -8.21
N SER A 179 -9.08 -16.97 -6.94
CA SER A 179 -8.41 -17.58 -5.81
C SER A 179 -8.47 -19.11 -5.83
N VAL A 180 -9.53 -19.67 -6.43
CA VAL A 180 -9.71 -21.11 -6.63
C VAL A 180 -10.22 -21.42 -8.05
N PRO A 181 -9.84 -22.57 -8.65
CA PRO A 181 -10.20 -22.90 -10.04
C PRO A 181 -11.70 -22.96 -10.31
N THR A 182 -12.52 -23.34 -9.33
CA THR A 182 -13.97 -23.48 -9.49
C THR A 182 -14.70 -22.14 -9.67
N LEU A 183 -14.06 -21.02 -9.34
CA LEU A 183 -14.61 -19.66 -9.53
C LEU A 183 -14.13 -19.01 -10.83
N ALA A 184 -13.19 -19.63 -11.55
CA ALA A 184 -12.56 -19.05 -12.72
C ALA A 184 -13.57 -18.71 -13.82
N ASP A 185 -14.50 -19.62 -14.12
CA ASP A 185 -15.51 -19.40 -15.16
C ASP A 185 -16.43 -18.22 -14.82
N ALA A 186 -16.93 -18.16 -13.57
CA ALA A 186 -17.78 -17.07 -13.11
C ALA A 186 -17.09 -15.70 -13.16
N VAL A 187 -15.80 -15.65 -12.82
CA VAL A 187 -14.97 -14.43 -12.94
C VAL A 187 -14.82 -14.01 -14.41
N HIS A 188 -14.49 -14.96 -15.30
CA HIS A 188 -14.32 -14.67 -16.73
C HIS A 188 -15.63 -14.22 -17.38
N ASP A 189 -16.74 -14.91 -17.12
CA ASP A 189 -18.06 -14.57 -17.65
C ASP A 189 -18.47 -13.15 -17.26
N ARG A 190 -18.22 -12.77 -16.00
CA ARG A 190 -18.54 -11.43 -15.51
C ARG A 190 -17.69 -10.35 -16.16
N ILE A 191 -16.40 -10.62 -16.39
CA ILE A 191 -15.50 -9.71 -17.13
C ILE A 191 -16.00 -9.55 -18.57
N SER A 192 -16.25 -10.65 -19.28
CA SER A 192 -16.73 -10.62 -20.68
C SER A 192 -18.04 -9.84 -20.81
N ALA A 193 -18.98 -10.01 -19.88
CA ALA A 193 -20.23 -9.24 -19.87
C ALA A 193 -20.00 -7.72 -19.73
N ALA A 194 -19.05 -7.29 -18.89
CA ALA A 194 -18.69 -5.88 -18.77
C ALA A 194 -18.01 -5.33 -20.03
N GLU A 195 -17.11 -6.11 -20.64
CA GLU A 195 -16.44 -5.72 -21.89
C GLU A 195 -17.47 -5.55 -23.03
N GLU A 196 -18.46 -6.43 -23.14
CA GLU A 196 -19.57 -6.27 -24.09
C GLU A 196 -20.44 -5.05 -23.79
N GLN A 197 -20.73 -4.79 -22.51
CA GLN A 197 -21.53 -3.63 -22.09
C GLN A 197 -20.80 -2.31 -22.39
N SER A 198 -19.49 -2.25 -22.15
CA SER A 198 -18.67 -1.07 -22.48
C SER A 198 -18.58 -0.80 -23.98
N ALA A 199 -18.62 -1.83 -24.83
CA ALA A 199 -18.65 -1.69 -26.29
C ALA A 199 -19.86 -0.87 -26.76
N ARG A 200 -20.92 -0.87 -25.95
CA ARG A 200 -22.21 -0.22 -26.19
C ARG A 200 -22.41 1.02 -25.31
N THR A 201 -21.49 1.31 -24.39
CA THR A 201 -21.57 2.44 -23.47
C THR A 201 -20.50 3.47 -23.82
N PHE A 202 -20.89 4.73 -23.93
CA PHE A 202 -19.98 5.80 -24.28
C PHE A 202 -19.08 6.20 -23.11
N GLU A 203 -17.77 6.29 -23.33
CA GLU A 203 -16.75 6.55 -22.30
C GLU A 203 -16.80 7.98 -21.74
N LEU A 204 -17.30 9.00 -22.45
CA LEU A 204 -17.32 10.37 -21.90
C LEU A 204 -18.67 10.81 -21.32
N CYS A 205 -19.78 10.12 -21.65
CA CYS A 205 -21.11 10.53 -21.18
C CYS A 205 -22.08 9.39 -20.85
N GLY A 206 -21.64 8.13 -20.92
CA GLY A 206 -22.40 6.96 -20.47
C GLY A 206 -23.61 6.57 -21.34
N GLN A 207 -23.85 7.30 -22.44
CA GLN A 207 -24.96 7.03 -23.36
C GLN A 207 -24.67 5.82 -24.27
N PRO A 208 -25.71 5.19 -24.87
CA PRO A 208 -25.50 4.15 -25.87
C PRO A 208 -24.62 4.64 -27.03
N GLY A 209 -23.62 3.85 -27.40
CA GLY A 209 -22.61 4.21 -28.40
C GLY A 209 -22.15 3.01 -29.23
N THR A 210 -21.24 3.28 -30.15
CA THR A 210 -20.56 2.24 -30.93
C THR A 210 -19.08 2.59 -31.01
N ILE A 211 -18.21 1.59 -31.03
CA ILE A 211 -16.76 1.77 -31.20
C ILE A 211 -16.50 2.42 -32.56
N ARG A 212 -15.73 3.50 -32.55
CA ARG A 212 -15.29 4.24 -33.73
C ARG A 212 -13.80 4.50 -33.65
N GLN A 213 -13.16 4.61 -34.81
CA GLN A 213 -11.79 5.09 -34.90
C GLN A 213 -11.80 6.62 -35.01
N ARG A 214 -11.04 7.29 -34.14
CA ARG A 214 -10.78 8.73 -34.19
C ARG A 214 -9.78 9.06 -35.31
N PRO A 215 -9.69 10.32 -35.75
CA PRO A 215 -8.76 10.74 -36.80
C PRO A 215 -7.27 10.51 -36.48
N ASP A 216 -6.91 10.42 -35.20
CA ASP A 216 -5.55 10.12 -34.71
C ASP A 216 -5.26 8.61 -34.67
N GLY A 217 -6.19 7.77 -35.13
CA GLY A 217 -6.06 6.32 -35.18
C GLY A 217 -6.49 5.58 -33.91
N TRP A 218 -6.83 6.30 -32.83
CA TRP A 218 -7.30 5.69 -31.58
C TRP A 218 -8.74 5.22 -31.68
N TYR A 219 -9.04 4.08 -31.06
CA TYR A 219 -10.40 3.55 -31.00
C TYR A 219 -11.08 3.98 -29.70
N GLN A 220 -12.27 4.55 -29.83
CA GLN A 220 -13.08 4.98 -28.71
C GLN A 220 -14.54 4.64 -28.98
N SER A 221 -15.26 4.18 -27.97
CA SER A 221 -16.73 4.13 -28.05
C SER A 221 -17.22 5.57 -28.09
N LEU A 222 -18.00 5.97 -29.11
CA LEU A 222 -18.53 7.33 -29.29
C LEU A 222 -20.07 7.33 -29.46
N CYS A 223 -20.77 8.25 -28.79
CA CYS A 223 -22.16 8.56 -29.13
C CYS A 223 -22.22 9.52 -30.32
N GLY A 224 -23.34 9.55 -31.06
CA GLY A 224 -23.47 10.36 -32.28
C GLY A 224 -23.25 11.86 -32.07
N ALA A 225 -23.68 12.41 -30.92
CA ALA A 225 -23.54 13.82 -30.60
C ALA A 225 -22.09 14.21 -30.23
N CYS A 226 -21.39 13.37 -29.45
CA CYS A 226 -20.00 13.62 -29.07
C CYS A 226 -19.03 13.42 -30.25
N ALA A 227 -19.32 12.46 -31.15
CA ALA A 227 -18.55 12.27 -32.38
C ALA A 227 -18.56 13.53 -33.28
N GLN A 228 -19.66 14.29 -33.30
CA GLN A 228 -19.79 15.54 -34.05
C GLN A 228 -19.11 16.73 -33.35
N SER A 229 -18.86 16.61 -32.04
CA SER A 229 -18.33 17.69 -31.20
C SER A 229 -16.79 17.75 -31.20
N GLY A 230 -16.09 16.76 -31.76
CA GLY A 230 -14.62 16.72 -31.80
C GLY A 230 -13.93 16.61 -30.43
N ARG A 231 -14.67 16.24 -29.37
CA ARG A 231 -14.10 15.89 -28.06
C ARG A 231 -13.70 14.44 -28.01
#